data_AF-A0A9E3VH24-F1
#
_entry.id   AF-A0A9E3VH24-F1
#
_cell.length_a   1.000
_cell.length_b   1.000
_cell.length_c   1.000
_cell.angle_alpha   90.00
_cell.angle_beta   90.00
_cell.angle_gamma   90.00
#
_symmetry.space_group_name_H-M   'P 1'
#
loop_
_entity.id
_entity.type
_entity.pdbx_description
1 polymer ?
#
loop_
_entity_poly.entity_id
_entity_poly.type
_entity_poly.pdbx_seq_one_letter_code
_entity_poly.pdbx_strand_id
1 'polypeptide(L)'
;MPTAANPIKSVVDLCTKFIEAKKGSWDHDAWEGLLAQVAKTGIEITDEVKINLGNMLEAGKYFYKLAPAAAPKKAAAKPKAKPKAKSKG
;
A
#
# COMPACT_ATOMS: atom_id res chain seq x y z
N MET A 1 -18.09 -24.47 -6.40
CA MET A 1 -18.21 -23.05 -6.79
C MET A 1 -17.27 -22.26 -5.89
N PRO A 2 -16.15 -21.69 -6.36
CA PRO A 2 -15.36 -20.79 -5.53
C PRO A 2 -16.24 -19.61 -5.13
N THR A 3 -16.35 -19.33 -3.83
CA THR A 3 -17.12 -18.21 -3.29
C THR A 3 -16.63 -16.92 -3.95
N ALA A 4 -17.53 -16.18 -4.60
CA ALA A 4 -17.21 -14.85 -5.12
C ALA A 4 -16.55 -14.05 -3.98
N ALA A 5 -15.36 -13.50 -4.22
CA ALA A 5 -14.64 -12.73 -3.22
C ALA A 5 -15.57 -11.63 -2.68
N ASN A 6 -15.67 -11.52 -1.35
CA ASN A 6 -16.53 -10.53 -0.70
C ASN A 6 -16.22 -9.13 -1.28
N PRO A 7 -17.17 -8.46 -1.96
CA PRO A 7 -16.91 -7.21 -2.68
C PRO A 7 -16.28 -6.13 -1.80
N ILE A 8 -16.70 -6.03 -0.52
CA ILE A 8 -16.11 -5.05 0.41
C ILE A 8 -14.63 -5.33 0.66
N LYS A 9 -14.23 -6.60 0.77
CA LYS A 9 -12.85 -6.99 1.01
C LYS A 9 -11.98 -6.62 -0.19
N SER A 10 -12.44 -6.92 -1.40
CA SER A 10 -11.72 -6.58 -2.64
C SER A 10 -11.49 -5.08 -2.77
N VAL A 11 -12.52 -4.27 -2.49
CA VAL A 11 -12.44 -2.81 -2.56
C VAL A 11 -11.53 -2.23 -1.49
N VAL A 12 -11.63 -2.70 -0.24
CA VAL A 12 -10.74 -2.28 0.86
C VAL A 12 -9.28 -2.66 0.55
N ASP A 13 -9.03 -3.85 0.02
CA ASP A 13 -7.68 -4.29 -0.35
C ASP A 13 -7.09 -3.40 -1.47
N LEU A 14 -7.90 -3.01 -2.46
CA LEU A 14 -7.48 -2.08 -3.53
C LEU A 14 -7.17 -0.69 -2.96
N CYS A 15 -8.03 -0.14 -2.11
CA CYS A 15 -7.82 1.16 -1.49
C CYS A 15 -6.57 1.19 -0.61
N THR A 16 -6.35 0.14 0.19
CA THR A 16 -5.14 0.02 1.02
C THR A 16 -3.87 0.06 0.18
N LYS A 17 -3.80 -0.80 -0.86
CA LYS A 17 -2.65 -0.84 -1.79
C LYS A 17 -2.45 0.48 -2.52
N PHE A 18 -3.54 1.12 -2.93
CA PHE A 18 -3.48 2.41 -3.62
C PHE A 18 -2.90 3.50 -2.71
N ILE A 19 -3.39 3.62 -1.47
CA ILE A 19 -2.90 4.60 -0.50
C ILE A 19 -1.42 4.38 -0.21
N GLU A 20 -0.98 3.13 -0.01
CA GLU A 20 0.42 2.79 0.22
C GLU A 20 1.31 3.14 -0.98
N ALA A 21 0.91 2.74 -2.19
CA ALA A 21 1.67 2.99 -3.41
C ALA A 21 1.80 4.49 -3.72
N LYS A 22 0.74 5.25 -3.41
CA LYS A 22 0.66 6.70 -3.61
C LYS A 22 1.13 7.49 -2.39
N LYS A 23 1.56 6.81 -1.31
CA LYS A 23 2.00 7.42 -0.05
C LYS A 23 0.99 8.43 0.51
N GLY A 24 -0.29 8.16 0.36
CA GLY A 24 -1.38 9.04 0.78
C GLY A 24 -1.52 10.34 -0.02
N SER A 25 -1.02 10.40 -1.26
CA SER A 25 -1.19 11.54 -2.18
C SER A 25 -1.36 11.07 -3.61
N TRP A 26 -2.47 11.46 -4.26
CA TRP A 26 -2.78 11.06 -5.63
C TRP A 26 -3.38 12.24 -6.41
N ASP A 27 -3.24 12.17 -7.73
CA ASP A 27 -3.83 13.09 -8.71
C ASP A 27 -5.05 12.44 -9.37
N HIS A 28 -5.59 13.15 -10.38
CA HIS A 28 -6.75 12.68 -11.14
C HIS A 28 -6.46 11.38 -11.91
N ASP A 29 -5.31 11.28 -12.57
CA ASP A 29 -4.94 10.09 -13.37
C ASP A 29 -4.82 8.84 -12.48
N ALA A 30 -4.21 8.98 -11.30
CA ALA A 30 -4.14 7.91 -10.32
C ALA A 30 -5.54 7.50 -9.83
N TRP A 31 -6.42 8.48 -9.61
CA TRP A 31 -7.81 8.23 -9.23
C TRP A 31 -8.57 7.46 -10.31
N GLU A 32 -8.51 7.88 -11.57
CA GLU A 32 -9.14 7.17 -12.69
C GLU A 32 -8.58 5.74 -12.85
N GLY A 33 -7.27 5.57 -12.64
CA GLY A 33 -6.62 4.26 -12.62
C GLY A 33 -7.13 3.33 -11.52
N LEU A 34 -7.50 3.86 -10.35
CA LEU A 34 -8.14 3.08 -9.29
C LEU A 34 -9.57 2.69 -9.68
N LEU A 35 -10.35 3.62 -10.24
CA LEU A 35 -11.72 3.33 -10.71
C LEU A 35 -11.73 2.19 -11.73
N ALA A 36 -10.78 2.20 -12.67
CA ALA A 36 -10.61 1.12 -13.64
C ALA A 36 -10.26 -0.22 -12.97
N GLN A 37 -9.53 -0.23 -11.85
CA GLN A 37 -9.24 -1.45 -11.09
C GLN A 37 -10.46 -1.97 -10.34
N VAL A 38 -11.25 -1.08 -9.74
CA VAL A 38 -12.51 -1.45 -9.07
C VAL A 38 -13.52 -1.99 -10.10
N ALA A 39 -13.61 -1.39 -11.28
CA ALA A 39 -14.48 -1.87 -12.36
C ALA A 39 -14.16 -3.32 -12.77
N LYS A 40 -12.87 -3.71 -12.80
CA LYS A 40 -12.43 -5.08 -13.09
C LYS A 40 -12.90 -6.11 -12.06
N THR A 41 -13.37 -5.67 -10.88
CA THR A 41 -13.98 -6.56 -9.88
C THR A 41 -15.45 -6.87 -10.14
N GLY A 42 -16.04 -6.30 -11.20
CA GLY A 42 -17.46 -6.45 -11.55
C GLY A 42 -18.37 -5.42 -10.89
N ILE A 43 -17.81 -4.46 -10.15
CA ILE A 43 -18.55 -3.34 -9.57
C ILE A 43 -18.73 -2.26 -10.63
N GLU A 44 -19.97 -1.86 -10.88
CA GLU A 44 -20.28 -0.74 -11.75
C GLU A 44 -19.85 0.59 -11.11
N ILE A 45 -19.16 1.43 -11.87
CA ILE A 45 -18.64 2.72 -11.39
C ILE A 45 -19.70 3.81 -11.57
N THR A 46 -20.67 3.83 -10.67
CA THR A 46 -21.66 4.91 -10.53
C THR A 46 -21.08 6.08 -9.75
N ASP A 47 -21.78 7.22 -9.76
CA ASP A 47 -21.34 8.38 -8.98
C ASP A 47 -21.38 8.12 -7.47
N GLU A 48 -22.35 7.35 -6.98
CA GLU A 48 -22.42 6.90 -5.59
C GLU A 48 -21.20 6.03 -5.21
N VAL A 49 -20.76 5.13 -6.11
CA VAL A 49 -19.55 4.32 -5.89
C VAL A 49 -18.31 5.21 -5.84
N LYS A 50 -18.19 6.20 -6.73
CA LYS A 50 -17.06 7.16 -6.72
C LYS A 50 -17.01 7.95 -5.41
N ILE A 51 -18.16 8.44 -4.94
CA ILE A 51 -18.26 9.18 -3.67
C ILE A 51 -17.80 8.30 -2.50
N ASN A 52 -18.32 7.08 -2.40
CA ASN A 52 -17.97 6.16 -1.31
C ASN A 52 -16.50 5.72 -1.35
N LEU A 53 -15.94 5.45 -2.54
CA LEU A 53 -14.51 5.17 -2.71
C LEU A 53 -13.66 6.36 -2.26
N GLY A 54 -14.03 7.58 -2.66
CA GLY A 54 -13.36 8.80 -2.23
C GLY A 54 -13.32 8.94 -0.72
N ASN A 55 -14.48 8.76 -0.06
CA ASN A 55 -14.59 8.80 1.40
C ASN A 55 -13.68 7.76 2.07
N MET A 56 -13.63 6.54 1.53
CA MET A 56 -12.80 5.47 2.06
C MET A 56 -11.31 5.75 1.89
N LEU A 57 -10.90 6.34 0.77
CA LEU A 57 -9.53 6.78 0.54
C LEU A 57 -9.11 7.91 1.49
N GLU A 58 -9.98 8.88 1.73
CA GLU A 58 -9.71 10.00 2.64
C GLU A 58 -9.56 9.52 4.09
N ALA A 59 -10.46 8.65 4.54
CA ALA A 59 -10.35 8.00 5.84
C ALA A 59 -9.06 7.16 5.94
N GLY A 60 -8.76 6.34 4.93
CA GLY A 60 -7.54 5.54 4.89
C GLY A 60 -6.26 6.39 4.87
N LYS A 61 -6.25 7.51 4.14
CA LYS A 61 -5.15 8.48 4.10
C LYS A 61 -4.88 9.07 5.47
N TYR A 62 -5.92 9.37 6.24
CA TYR A 62 -5.77 9.84 7.62
C TYR A 62 -5.00 8.82 8.47
N PHE A 63 -5.40 7.54 8.45
CA PHE A 63 -4.70 6.49 9.19
C PHE A 63 -3.27 6.24 8.68
N TYR A 64 -3.05 6.29 7.37
CA TYR A 64 -1.72 6.13 6.77
C TYR A 64 -0.73 7.20 7.28
N LYS A 65 -1.19 8.44 7.47
CA LYS A 65 -0.38 9.56 7.96
C LYS A 65 -0.18 9.56 9.48
N LEU A 66 -1.09 8.95 10.23
CA LEU A 66 -0.95 8.79 11.68
C LEU A 66 0.12 7.76 12.06
N ALA A 67 0.45 6.83 11.16
CA ALA A 67 1.49 5.86 11.42
C ALA A 67 2.82 6.59 11.70
N PRO A 68 3.49 6.33 12.85
CA PRO A 68 4.78 6.92 13.11
C PRO A 68 5.73 6.57 11.97
N ALA A 69 6.48 7.57 11.47
CA ALA A 69 7.45 7.37 10.41
C ALA A 69 8.28 6.12 10.74
N ALA A 70 8.28 5.13 9.85
CA ALA A 70 8.97 3.88 10.07
C ALA A 70 10.39 4.19 10.55
N ALA A 71 10.74 3.68 11.74
CA ALA A 71 12.05 3.92 12.32
C ALA A 71 13.12 3.61 11.26
N PRO A 72 14.09 4.52 11.03
CA PRO A 72 15.07 4.33 9.96
C PRO A 72 15.70 2.96 10.14
N LYS A 73 15.61 2.11 9.09
CA LYS A 73 16.23 0.79 9.10
C LYS A 73 17.68 0.99 9.50
N LYS A 74 18.02 0.60 10.73
CA LYS A 74 19.36 0.70 11.28
C LYS A 74 20.28 0.00 10.29
N ALA A 75 21.16 0.76 9.64
CA ALA A 75 22.06 0.23 8.63
C ALA A 75 22.76 -1.00 9.22
N ALA A 76 22.63 -2.15 8.55
CA ALA A 76 23.28 -3.37 8.99
C ALA A 76 24.78 -3.08 9.14
N ALA A 77 25.29 -3.25 10.36
CA ALA A 77 26.69 -3.02 10.66
C ALA A 77 27.54 -3.92 9.73
N LYS A 78 28.44 -3.32 8.95
CA LYS A 78 29.41 -4.05 8.13
C LYS A 78 30.16 -5.05 9.01
N PRO A 79 30.30 -6.33 8.61
CA PRO A 79 31.08 -7.29 9.37
C PRO A 79 32.53 -6.81 9.54
N LYS A 80 33.02 -6.71 10.78
CA LYS A 80 34.44 -6.49 11.06
C LYS A 80 35.25 -7.68 10.53
N ALA A 81 36.26 -7.40 9.70
CA ALA A 81 37.17 -8.40 9.15
C ALA A 81 37.90 -9.17 10.27
N LYS A 82 37.97 -10.51 10.14
CA LYS A 82 38.74 -11.40 11.02
C LYS A 82 40.25 -11.08 10.91
N PRO A 83 41.00 -11.01 12.02
CA PRO A 83 42.46 -10.88 11.98
C PRO A 83 43.11 -12.15 11.39
N LYS A 84 44.07 -11.97 10.48
CA LYS A 84 44.93 -13.05 9.97
C LYS A 84 45.76 -13.65 11.12
N ALA A 85 45.68 -14.97 11.28
CA ALA A 85 46.56 -15.72 12.18
C ALA A 85 48.02 -15.59 11.70
N LYS A 86 48.92 -15.18 12.59
CA LYS A 86 50.38 -15.27 12.39
C LYS A 86 50.77 -16.74 12.41
N SER A 87 51.42 -17.25 11.35
CA SER A 87 52.12 -18.54 11.43
C SER A 87 53.42 -18.34 12.20
N LYS A 88 53.70 -19.28 13.12
CA LYS A 88 55.00 -19.40 13.80
C LYS A 88 56.01 -19.98 12.80
N GLY A 89 57.22 -19.42 12.82
CA GLY A 89 58.44 -20.11 12.35
C GLY A 89 59.02 -20.97 13.46
#